data_AF-A0A932Y5S9-F1
#
_entry.id   AF-A0A932Y5S9-F1
#
_cell.length_a   1.000
_cell.length_b   1.000
_cell.length_c   1.000
_cell.angle_alpha   90.00
_cell.angle_beta   90.00
_cell.angle_gamma   90.00
#
_symmetry.space_group_name_H-M   'P 1'
#
loop_
_entity.id
_entity.type
_entity.pdbx_description
1 polymer ?
#
loop_
_entity_poly.entity_id
_entity_poly.type
_entity_poly.pdbx_seq_one_letter_code
_entity_poly.pdbx_strand_id
1 'polypeptide(L)'
;MTKLSFLKSALFLGMGFLFLTLLKTENTWGADQKSKFLEIFKKQECTKCHSLKAYNMAPAPTEKGKGDGWGDEEDDIEAPDLSKLSDKVMKADLKPDEYIRKFLKKQLKRDGKKHKHMFKGTDAEFKILIDHLLALTKKSSKP
;
A
#
# COMPACT_ATOMS: atom_id res chain seq x y z
N MET A 1 -48.11 -13.83 -69.70
CA MET A 1 -47.52 -14.55 -68.56
C MET A 1 -46.89 -13.50 -67.64
N THR A 2 -47.63 -13.02 -66.62
CA THR A 2 -47.43 -13.32 -65.16
C THR A 2 -46.12 -12.73 -64.60
N LYS A 3 -46.02 -11.98 -63.49
CA LYS A 3 -46.88 -11.62 -62.34
C LYS A 3 -46.10 -10.57 -61.50
N LEU A 4 -46.83 -9.82 -60.66
CA LEU A 4 -46.51 -9.28 -59.31
C LEU A 4 -45.15 -8.55 -59.09
N SER A 5 -45.12 -7.26 -58.76
CA SER A 5 -45.58 -6.59 -57.52
C SER A 5 -44.73 -6.85 -56.26
N PHE A 6 -44.42 -5.73 -55.58
CA PHE A 6 -44.05 -5.56 -54.15
C PHE A 6 -42.63 -5.91 -53.69
N LEU A 7 -41.91 -4.88 -53.21
CA LEU A 7 -41.19 -4.81 -51.93
C LEU A 7 -40.64 -3.36 -51.82
N LYS A 8 -41.34 -2.35 -51.30
CA LYS A 8 -41.67 -2.05 -49.88
C LYS A 8 -40.54 -2.33 -48.89
N SER A 9 -39.93 -1.22 -48.45
CA SER A 9 -39.53 -0.93 -47.06
C SER A 9 -38.51 -1.84 -46.37
N ALA A 10 -37.30 -1.32 -46.18
CA ALA A 10 -36.47 -1.64 -45.02
C ALA A 10 -35.58 -0.43 -44.67
N LEU A 11 -36.23 0.69 -44.33
CA LEU A 11 -35.63 1.79 -43.59
C LEU A 11 -35.80 1.48 -42.11
N PHE A 12 -34.94 0.66 -41.49
CA PHE A 12 -34.93 0.53 -40.02
C PHE A 12 -33.53 0.21 -39.50
N LEU A 13 -33.00 1.19 -38.75
CA LEU A 13 -32.24 1.02 -37.52
C LEU A 13 -31.14 -0.06 -37.48
N GLY A 14 -29.91 0.34 -37.79
CA GLY A 14 -28.71 -0.45 -37.52
C GLY A 14 -27.52 0.40 -37.09
N MET A 15 -27.74 1.51 -36.37
CA MET A 15 -26.65 2.40 -35.92
C MET A 15 -26.83 2.78 -34.45
N GLY A 16 -26.95 1.77 -33.59
CA GLY A 16 -27.22 2.00 -32.17
C GLY A 16 -26.94 0.79 -31.29
N PHE A 17 -25.83 0.08 -31.49
CA PHE A 17 -25.40 -0.95 -30.54
C PHE A 17 -23.90 -1.29 -30.64
N LEU A 18 -23.02 -0.29 -30.59
CA LEU A 18 -21.58 -0.54 -30.51
C LEU A 18 -20.83 0.38 -29.55
N PHE A 19 -21.50 0.86 -28.50
CA PHE A 19 -20.87 1.72 -27.49
C PHE A 19 -21.40 1.47 -26.07
N LEU A 20 -21.61 0.21 -25.69
CA LEU A 20 -22.09 -0.15 -24.36
C LEU A 20 -21.36 -1.36 -23.74
N THR A 21 -20.04 -1.42 -23.91
CA THR A 21 -19.19 -2.39 -23.19
C THR A 21 -17.91 -1.77 -22.63
N LEU A 22 -17.83 -0.43 -22.50
CA LEU A 22 -16.60 0.27 -22.13
C LEU A 22 -16.64 1.01 -20.78
N LEU A 23 -17.50 0.60 -19.84
CA LEU A 23 -17.54 1.15 -18.48
C LEU A 23 -17.77 0.05 -17.42
N LYS A 24 -16.81 -0.87 -17.29
CA LYS A 24 -16.71 -1.80 -16.15
C LYS A 24 -15.28 -1.83 -15.59
N THR A 25 -14.61 -0.69 -15.50
CA THR A 25 -13.29 -0.61 -14.85
C THR A 25 -13.15 0.67 -14.06
N GLU A 26 -13.95 0.81 -13.02
CA GLU A 26 -13.76 1.85 -12.03
C GLU A 26 -14.16 1.30 -10.66
N ASN A 27 -13.18 1.23 -9.76
CA ASN A 27 -13.25 0.98 -8.31
C ASN A 27 -12.71 -0.34 -7.71
N THR A 28 -12.05 -1.22 -8.46
CA THR A 28 -11.27 -2.32 -7.81
C THR A 28 -9.93 -1.85 -7.22
N TRP A 29 -9.45 -0.66 -7.61
CA TRP A 29 -8.13 -0.14 -7.21
C TRP A 29 -7.96 0.01 -5.69
N GLY A 30 -8.98 0.44 -4.94
CA GLY A 30 -8.83 0.67 -3.50
C GLY A 30 -8.72 -0.61 -2.67
N ALA A 31 -9.53 -1.63 -3.00
CA ALA A 31 -9.54 -2.90 -2.27
C ALA A 31 -8.33 -3.78 -2.62
N ASP A 32 -7.94 -3.80 -3.89
CA ASP A 32 -6.75 -4.52 -4.39
C ASP A 32 -5.45 -3.96 -3.81
N GLN A 33 -5.32 -2.63 -3.73
CA GLN A 33 -4.11 -2.03 -3.16
C GLN A 33 -3.99 -2.29 -1.66
N LYS A 34 -5.10 -2.29 -0.92
CA LYS A 34 -5.10 -2.68 0.50
C LYS A 34 -4.65 -4.12 0.69
N SER A 35 -5.17 -5.09 -0.09
CA SER A 35 -4.78 -6.49 0.08
C SER A 35 -3.30 -6.70 -0.24
N LYS A 36 -2.81 -6.10 -1.33
CA LYS A 36 -1.39 -6.12 -1.72
C LYS A 36 -0.49 -5.52 -0.64
N PHE A 37 -0.89 -4.38 -0.07
CA PHE A 37 -0.18 -3.78 1.04
C PHE A 37 -0.09 -4.74 2.25
N LEU A 38 -1.20 -5.35 2.66
CA LEU A 38 -1.21 -6.27 3.80
C LEU A 38 -0.38 -7.53 3.54
N GLU A 39 -0.38 -8.03 2.30
CA GLU A 39 0.47 -9.14 1.88
C GLU A 39 1.95 -8.77 2.00
N ILE A 40 2.37 -7.64 1.44
CA ILE A 40 3.74 -7.13 1.52
C ILE A 40 4.14 -6.90 2.99
N PHE A 41 3.26 -6.30 3.79
CA PHE A 41 3.51 -6.00 5.20
C PHE A 41 3.79 -7.27 6.03
N LYS A 42 3.03 -8.34 5.78
CA LYS A 42 3.25 -9.65 6.40
C LYS A 42 4.50 -10.35 5.85
N LYS A 43 4.67 -10.35 4.52
CA LYS A 43 5.81 -10.97 3.82
C LYS A 43 7.15 -10.38 4.27
N GLN A 44 7.19 -9.07 4.53
CA GLN A 44 8.37 -8.37 5.04
C GLN A 44 8.45 -8.36 6.57
N GLU A 45 7.59 -9.15 7.22
CA GLU A 45 7.59 -9.40 8.66
C GLU A 45 7.50 -8.12 9.52
N CYS A 46 6.85 -7.07 9.00
CA CYS A 46 6.71 -5.79 9.71
C CYS A 46 5.97 -5.95 11.04
N THR A 47 5.06 -6.94 11.12
CA THR A 47 4.34 -7.31 12.35
C THR A 47 5.22 -7.90 13.44
N LYS A 48 6.48 -8.29 13.18
CA LYS A 48 7.39 -8.77 14.24
C LYS A 48 7.75 -7.68 15.23
N CYS A 49 7.68 -6.42 14.83
CA CYS A 49 7.99 -5.29 15.71
C CYS A 49 6.83 -4.31 15.77
N HIS A 50 6.13 -4.07 14.67
CA HIS A 50 5.12 -3.03 14.60
C HIS A 50 3.70 -3.57 14.75
N SER A 51 2.88 -2.83 15.49
CA SER A 51 1.42 -2.96 15.39
C SER A 51 0.89 -2.11 14.24
N LEU A 52 -0.28 -2.49 13.74
CA LEU A 52 -1.02 -1.75 12.74
C LEU A 52 -2.51 -1.80 13.08
N LYS A 53 -2.89 -1.00 14.08
CA LYS A 53 -4.24 -1.06 14.67
C LYS A 53 -5.36 -0.68 13.71
N ALA A 54 -5.09 0.17 12.71
CA ALA A 54 -6.03 0.50 11.62
C ALA A 54 -6.53 -0.73 10.84
N TYR A 55 -5.80 -1.85 10.90
CA TYR A 55 -6.19 -3.13 10.29
C TYR A 55 -6.28 -4.27 11.32
N ASN A 56 -6.41 -3.95 12.62
CA ASN A 56 -6.49 -4.92 13.71
C ASN A 56 -5.32 -5.90 13.76
N MET A 57 -4.10 -5.45 13.41
CA MET A 57 -2.89 -6.28 13.50
C MET A 57 -2.10 -5.90 14.74
N ALA A 58 -2.02 -6.83 15.68
CA ALA A 58 -1.10 -6.75 16.82
C ALA A 58 0.32 -7.12 16.36
N PRO A 59 1.37 -6.68 17.10
CA PRO A 59 2.69 -7.24 16.91
C PRO A 59 2.62 -8.74 17.17
N ALA A 60 3.34 -9.53 16.37
CA ALA A 60 3.53 -10.94 16.69
C ALA A 60 4.22 -11.04 18.07
N PRO A 61 3.81 -11.98 18.94
CA PRO A 61 4.53 -12.23 20.19
C PRO A 61 5.99 -12.53 19.84
N THR A 62 6.89 -11.65 20.27
CA THR A 62 8.30 -11.75 19.91
C THR A 62 8.96 -12.84 20.73
N GLU A 63 9.46 -13.88 20.07
CA GLU A 63 10.62 -14.59 20.56
C GLU A 63 11.82 -13.62 20.42
N LYS A 64 12.44 -13.27 21.54
CA LYS A 64 13.57 -12.34 21.55
C LYS A 64 14.67 -12.86 20.62
N GLY A 65 15.05 -12.03 19.64
CA GLY A 65 16.38 -12.09 19.01
C GLY A 65 16.56 -13.07 17.86
N LYS A 66 16.35 -12.59 16.63
CA LYS A 66 17.25 -12.85 15.48
C LYS A 66 17.34 -11.59 14.61
N GLY A 67 18.22 -10.67 14.99
CA GLY A 67 18.65 -9.57 14.11
C GLY A 67 19.48 -10.12 12.94
N ASP A 68 19.50 -9.42 11.82
CA ASP A 68 20.15 -9.84 10.57
C ASP A 68 21.69 -9.66 10.57
N GLY A 69 22.32 -9.73 11.74
CA GLY A 69 23.78 -9.69 11.91
C GLY A 69 24.45 -8.33 11.68
N TRP A 70 23.68 -7.26 11.52
CA TRP A 70 24.20 -5.89 11.31
C TRP A 70 23.42 -4.86 12.14
N GLY A 71 23.84 -4.67 13.41
CA GLY A 71 23.36 -3.58 14.26
C GLY A 71 23.52 -3.88 15.75
N ASP A 72 24.25 -3.01 16.42
CA ASP A 72 24.73 -3.07 17.80
C ASP A 72 23.65 -3.27 18.88
N GLU A 73 24.17 -3.68 20.03
CA GLU A 73 23.59 -4.03 21.32
C GLU A 73 22.27 -3.34 21.73
N GLU A 74 21.45 -4.19 22.34
CA GLU A 74 20.38 -3.98 23.33
C GLU A 74 20.12 -2.53 23.78
N ASP A 75 19.31 -1.78 23.02
CA ASP A 75 18.20 -1.07 23.68
C ASP A 75 16.94 -1.33 22.86
N ASP A 76 15.93 -1.88 23.54
CA ASP A 76 14.59 -2.13 23.00
C ASP A 76 13.88 -0.80 22.74
N ILE A 77 14.20 -0.12 21.62
CA ILE A 77 13.35 0.96 21.14
C ILE A 77 12.03 0.34 20.71
N GLU A 78 10.99 0.57 21.51
CA GLU A 78 9.65 0.07 21.23
C GLU A 78 9.20 0.55 19.85
N ALA A 79 8.88 -0.42 19.00
CA ALA A 79 8.46 -0.15 17.64
C ALA A 79 7.05 0.46 17.66
N PRO A 80 6.86 1.68 17.10
CA PRO A 80 5.58 2.37 17.19
C PRO A 80 4.48 1.68 16.37
N ASP A 81 3.23 1.94 16.75
CA ASP A 81 2.05 1.62 15.93
C ASP A 81 2.04 2.46 14.65
N LEU A 82 2.08 1.78 13.51
CA LEU A 82 2.18 2.44 12.21
C LEU A 82 0.84 3.04 11.75
N SER A 83 -0.27 2.75 12.44
CA SER A 83 -1.54 3.42 12.16
C SER A 83 -1.57 4.89 12.63
N LYS A 84 -0.63 5.28 13.50
CA LYS A 84 -0.50 6.63 14.05
C LYS A 84 0.80 7.31 13.62
N LEU A 85 1.36 6.87 12.50
CA LEU A 85 2.59 7.44 11.97
C LEU A 85 2.34 8.91 11.62
N SER A 86 2.98 9.81 12.38
CA SER A 86 2.86 11.26 12.23
C SER A 86 4.25 11.88 12.25
N ASP A 87 4.37 13.14 11.86
CA ASP A 87 5.65 13.87 11.85
C ASP A 87 6.32 13.85 13.23
N LYS A 88 5.52 13.87 14.32
CA LYS A 88 5.99 13.70 15.70
C LYS A 88 6.64 12.35 15.96
N VAL A 89 6.11 11.27 15.36
CA VAL A 89 6.65 9.90 15.52
C VAL A 89 7.91 9.70 14.67
N MET A 90 7.96 10.36 13.51
CA MET A 90 9.14 10.31 12.63
C MET A 90 10.29 11.18 13.17
N LYS A 91 10.00 12.24 13.95
CA LYS A 91 10.96 13.19 14.51
C LYS A 91 11.98 13.67 13.49
N ALA A 92 11.51 13.97 12.28
CA ALA A 92 12.38 14.24 11.15
C ALA A 92 12.06 15.58 10.51
N ASP A 93 13.12 16.30 10.16
CA ASP A 93 13.05 17.53 9.34
C ASP A 93 12.81 17.23 7.85
N LEU A 94 12.74 15.94 7.49
CA LEU A 94 12.48 15.47 6.14
C LEU A 94 10.98 15.29 5.90
N LYS A 95 10.59 15.37 4.63
CA LYS A 95 9.23 15.00 4.21
C LYS A 95 8.95 13.54 4.60
N PRO A 96 7.70 13.19 4.99
CA PRO A 96 7.33 11.84 5.41
C PRO A 96 7.72 10.74 4.42
N ASP A 97 7.56 10.99 3.12
CA ASP A 97 7.85 10.02 2.07
C ASP A 97 9.34 9.72 1.97
N GLU A 98 10.17 10.77 1.99
CA GLU A 98 11.61 10.66 1.96
C GLU A 98 12.15 10.00 3.22
N TYR A 99 11.62 10.38 4.39
CA TYR A 99 11.98 9.79 5.67
C TYR A 99 11.75 8.28 5.68
N ILE A 100 10.53 7.82 5.39
CA ILE A 100 10.18 6.39 5.47
C ILE A 100 11.04 5.60 4.48
N ARG A 101 11.26 6.12 3.27
CA ARG A 101 12.12 5.48 2.26
C ARG A 101 13.55 5.31 2.75
N LYS A 102 14.17 6.38 3.27
CA LYS A 102 15.56 6.35 3.76
C LYS A 102 15.70 5.48 5.01
N PHE A 103 14.72 5.53 5.91
CA PHE A 103 14.75 4.76 7.16
C PHE A 103 14.64 3.26 6.91
N LEU A 104 13.70 2.81 6.06
CA LEU A 104 13.54 1.39 5.70
C LEU A 104 14.72 0.84 4.86
N LYS A 105 15.45 1.73 4.17
CA LYS A 105 16.70 1.38 3.48
C LYS A 105 17.95 1.49 4.38
N LYS A 106 17.80 1.68 5.70
CA LYS A 106 18.92 1.84 6.66
C LYS A 106 19.88 3.00 6.29
N GLN A 107 19.41 4.00 5.56
CA GLN A 107 20.17 5.20 5.16
C GLN A 107 20.04 6.34 6.17
N LEU A 108 19.03 6.31 7.02
CA LEU A 108 18.78 7.30 8.07
C LEU A 108 18.71 6.63 9.44
N LYS A 109 19.08 7.39 10.48
CA LYS A 109 18.98 7.01 11.89
C LYS A 109 17.86 7.80 12.55
N ARG A 110 17.05 7.14 13.36
CA ARG A 110 16.07 7.75 14.27
C ARG A 110 16.59 7.54 15.68
N ASP A 111 16.71 8.62 16.46
CA ASP A 111 17.27 8.57 17.81
C ASP A 111 18.64 7.82 17.85
N GLY A 112 19.50 8.09 16.87
CA GLY A 112 20.82 7.45 16.75
C GLY A 112 20.82 6.02 16.20
N LYS A 113 19.67 5.35 16.09
CA LYS A 113 19.56 3.96 15.63
C LYS A 113 18.94 3.83 14.23
N LYS A 114 19.44 2.89 13.42
CA LYS A 114 18.84 2.54 12.13
C LYS A 114 17.62 1.63 12.33
N HIS A 115 16.73 1.56 11.36
CA HIS A 115 15.65 0.56 11.37
C HIS A 115 16.27 -0.85 11.46
N LYS A 116 15.68 -1.74 12.28
CA LYS A 116 16.26 -3.05 12.60
C LYS A 116 16.52 -3.91 11.36
N HIS A 117 15.58 -3.91 10.43
CA HIS A 117 15.65 -4.71 9.21
C HIS A 117 15.65 -3.82 7.98
N MET A 118 16.52 -4.10 7.01
CA MET A 118 16.41 -3.46 5.70
C MET A 118 15.23 -4.08 4.93
N PHE A 119 14.47 -3.27 4.19
CA PHE A 119 13.45 -3.80 3.28
C PHE A 119 14.09 -4.64 2.16
N LYS A 120 13.56 -5.84 1.89
CA LYS A 120 14.14 -6.81 0.93
C LYS A 120 13.24 -7.13 -0.27
N GLY A 121 12.11 -6.43 -0.42
CA GLY A 121 11.21 -6.60 -1.56
C GLY A 121 11.66 -5.84 -2.81
N THR A 122 10.88 -5.98 -3.88
CA THR A 122 11.06 -5.24 -5.14
C THR A 122 10.72 -3.76 -4.99
N ASP A 123 11.17 -2.91 -5.92
CA ASP A 123 10.81 -1.48 -5.92
C ASP A 123 9.31 -1.24 -6.06
N ALA A 124 8.58 -2.10 -6.78
CA ALA A 124 7.13 -2.04 -6.90
C ALA A 124 6.45 -2.32 -5.56
N GLU A 125 6.85 -3.39 -4.86
CA GLU A 125 6.35 -3.70 -3.51
C GLU A 125 6.72 -2.57 -2.52
N PHE A 126 7.94 -2.04 -2.62
CA PHE A 126 8.38 -0.93 -1.79
C PHE A 126 7.51 0.30 -1.99
N LYS A 127 7.20 0.64 -3.24
CA LYS A 127 6.32 1.76 -3.56
C LYS A 127 4.92 1.58 -2.95
N ILE A 128 4.31 0.40 -3.10
CA ILE A 128 2.99 0.09 -2.52
C ILE A 128 3.02 0.26 -1.00
N LEU A 129 4.07 -0.27 -0.34
CA LEU A 129 4.25 -0.16 1.10
C LEU A 129 4.32 1.32 1.54
N ILE A 130 5.19 2.11 0.92
CA ILE A 130 5.38 3.52 1.26
C ILE A 130 4.11 4.32 1.02
N ASP A 131 3.47 4.17 -0.14
CA ASP A 131 2.27 4.93 -0.50
C ASP A 131 1.12 4.67 0.49
N HIS A 132 0.96 3.42 0.94
CA HIS A 132 -0.03 3.08 1.97
C HIS A 132 0.33 3.65 3.34
N LEU A 133 1.59 3.57 3.78
CA LEU A 133 2.01 4.17 5.05
C LEU A 133 1.78 5.68 5.06
N LEU A 134 2.02 6.36 3.94
CA LEU A 134 1.73 7.79 3.77
C LEU A 134 0.23 8.10 3.74
N ALA A 135 -0.59 7.22 3.18
CA ALA A 135 -2.04 7.39 3.23
C ALA A 135 -2.56 7.29 4.68
N LEU A 136 -1.97 6.39 5.49
CA LEU A 136 -2.29 6.28 6.91
C LEU A 136 -1.85 7.52 7.70
N THR A 137 -0.67 8.08 7.39
CA THR A 137 -0.19 9.30 8.07
C THR A 137 -1.14 10.47 7.85
N LYS A 138 -1.54 10.71 6.59
CA LYS A 138 -2.51 11.77 6.21
C LYS A 138 -3.87 11.58 6.87
N LYS A 139 -4.32 10.33 7.06
CA LYS A 139 -5.58 10.03 7.74
C LYS A 139 -5.48 10.33 9.23
N SER A 140 -4.32 10.11 9.85
CA SER A 140 -4.08 10.36 11.27
C SER A 140 -3.85 11.84 11.63
N SER A 141 -3.54 12.69 10.64
CA SER A 141 -3.29 14.12 10.85
C SER A 141 -4.52 15.02 10.63
N LYS A 142 -5.66 14.45 10.26
CA LYS A 142 -6.94 15.19 10.18
C LYS A 142 -7.50 15.34 11.61
N PRO A 143 -7.78 16.58 12.08
CA PRO A 143 -8.24 16.83 13.45
C PRO A 143 -9.58 16.18 13.76
#